data_AF-A0A7J9BPL8-F1
#
_entry.id   AF-A0A7J9BPL8-F1
#
_cell.length_a   1.000
_cell.length_b   1.000
_cell.length_c   1.000
_cell.angle_alpha   90.00
_cell.angle_beta   90.00
_cell.angle_gamma   90.00
#
_symmetry.space_group_name_H-M   'P 1'
#
loop_
_entity.id
_entity.type
_entity.pdbx_description
1 polymer ?
#
loop_
_entity_poly.entity_id
_entity_poly.type
_entity_poly.pdbx_seq_one_letter_code
_entity_poly.pdbx_strand_id
1 'polypeptide(L)'
;MFILITCCSQEIRCYRVCESKRLQQTCPRGSLLRNDSNDQVIVEMTGGGVDRSVECTGSIQAMISAFECVHDGCGVAVLVGVPNKDDAFKTHPVNLLNEKTVKGTFFGNYKPRSDIPAVVEKYMNKELELDKFITHTVPFSEINKAFELMLAGEGLRCVIRMDT
;
A
#
# COMPACT_ATOMS: atom_id res chain seq x y z
N MET A 1 -2.44 3.37 16.47
CA MET A 1 -1.89 3.77 15.17
C MET A 1 -2.78 3.22 14.07
N PHE A 2 -3.46 4.07 13.31
CA PHE A 2 -4.21 3.67 12.11
C PHE A 2 -3.32 3.82 10.87
N ILE A 3 -3.24 2.77 10.05
CA ILE A 3 -2.46 2.77 8.81
C ILE A 3 -3.36 2.41 7.63
N LEU A 4 -3.51 3.34 6.70
CA LEU A 4 -4.15 3.05 5.41
C LEU A 4 -3.10 2.54 4.42
N ILE A 5 -3.39 1.44 3.71
CA ILE A 5 -2.57 0.99 2.58
C ILE A 5 -3.48 0.85 1.36
N THR A 6 -3.25 1.64 0.32
CA THR A 6 -3.94 1.45 -0.97
C THR A 6 -3.22 0.36 -1.75
N CYS A 7 -3.93 -0.66 -2.24
CA CYS A 7 -3.34 -1.76 -3.00
C CYS A 7 -3.79 -1.72 -4.46
N CYS A 8 -2.89 -2.11 -5.38
CA CYS A 8 -3.12 -2.11 -6.83
C CYS A 8 -4.30 -3.00 -7.27
N SER A 9 -4.78 -3.90 -6.41
CA SER A 9 -5.88 -4.84 -6.68
C SER A 9 -7.29 -4.23 -6.54
N GLN A 10 -7.47 -2.92 -6.77
CA GLN A 10 -8.74 -2.17 -6.68
C GLN A 10 -9.48 -2.18 -5.32
N GLU A 11 -8.97 -2.89 -4.30
CA GLU A 11 -9.51 -2.83 -2.94
C GLU A 11 -8.71 -1.85 -2.07
N ILE A 12 -9.35 -0.76 -1.64
CA ILE A 12 -8.85 0.07 -0.55
C ILE A 12 -9.02 -0.73 0.74
N ARG A 13 -7.91 -1.05 1.42
CA ARG A 13 -7.94 -1.75 2.70
C ARG A 13 -7.37 -0.84 3.79
N CYS A 14 -8.24 -0.43 4.72
CA CYS A 14 -7.83 0.28 5.92
C CYS A 14 -7.40 -0.75 6.97
N TYR A 15 -6.15 -0.67 7.45
CA TYR A 15 -5.63 -1.58 8.44
C TYR A 15 -5.46 -0.85 9.78
N ARG A 16 -6.15 -1.33 10.81
CA ARG A 16 -5.83 -0.93 12.19
C ARG A 16 -4.60 -1.73 12.64
N VAL A 17 -3.44 -1.07 12.76
CA VAL A 17 -2.28 -1.68 13.42
C VAL A 17 -2.49 -1.55 14.91
N CYS A 18 -3.17 -2.55 15.48
CA CYS A 18 -3.25 -2.78 16.92
C CYS A 18 -2.16 -3.80 17.27
N GLU A 19 -1.29 -3.51 18.23
CA GLU A 19 -0.15 -4.35 18.67
C GLU A 19 -0.52 -5.75 19.22
N SER A 20 -1.71 -6.27 18.96
CA SER A 20 -2.04 -7.66 19.30
C SER A 20 -3.15 -8.19 18.39
N LYS A 21 -2.79 -9.13 17.52
CA LYS A 21 -3.61 -10.20 16.93
C LYS A 21 -5.07 -9.84 16.52
N ARG A 22 -5.25 -9.15 15.39
CA ARG A 22 -6.30 -9.39 14.37
C ARG A 22 -6.20 -8.37 13.24
N LEU A 23 -5.50 -8.75 12.17
CA LEU A 23 -5.45 -8.00 10.91
C LEU A 23 -6.66 -8.39 10.06
N GLN A 24 -7.79 -7.71 10.24
CA GLN A 24 -8.90 -7.65 9.27
C GLN A 24 -10.06 -6.85 9.89
N GLN A 25 -10.11 -5.55 9.60
CA GLN A 25 -11.41 -4.89 9.46
C GLN A 25 -11.54 -4.57 7.97
N THR A 26 -12.08 -5.53 7.22
CA THR A 26 -12.76 -5.22 5.97
C THR A 26 -13.94 -4.33 6.29
N CYS A 27 -14.21 -3.30 5.48
CA CYS A 27 -15.45 -2.54 5.55
C CYS A 27 -16.62 -3.53 5.71
N PRO A 28 -17.37 -3.49 6.83
CA PRO A 28 -18.42 -4.46 7.07
C PRO A 28 -19.51 -4.24 6.02
N ARG A 29 -19.53 -5.13 5.02
CA ARG A 29 -20.61 -5.36 4.04
C ARG A 29 -21.47 -4.12 3.70
N GLY A 30 -21.17 -3.51 2.55
CA GLY A 30 -22.22 -2.96 1.70
C GLY A 30 -22.99 -1.75 2.22
N SER A 31 -22.39 -0.87 3.03
CA SER A 31 -22.91 0.49 3.16
C SER A 31 -22.50 1.30 1.93
N LEU A 32 -23.31 1.12 0.88
CA LEU A 32 -23.71 2.10 -0.13
C LEU A 32 -22.74 3.24 -0.43
N LEU A 33 -22.30 3.24 -1.69
CA LEU A 33 -22.11 4.39 -2.57
C LEU A 33 -22.94 5.63 -2.16
N ARG A 34 -22.52 6.35 -1.12
CA ARG A 34 -22.67 7.80 -1.12
C ARG A 34 -21.60 8.31 -2.06
N ASN A 35 -21.91 9.38 -2.80
CA ASN A 35 -20.92 10.11 -3.60
C ASN A 35 -19.85 10.82 -2.72
N ASP A 36 -19.60 10.30 -1.53
CA ASP A 36 -18.62 10.79 -0.58
C ASP A 36 -17.26 10.26 -1.04
N SER A 37 -16.27 11.14 -1.08
CA SER A 37 -14.93 10.78 -1.52
C SER A 37 -14.28 9.79 -0.54
N ASN A 38 -13.46 8.85 -1.03
CA ASN A 38 -12.91 7.73 -0.24
C ASN A 38 -12.17 8.19 1.03
N ASP A 39 -11.59 9.38 1.01
CA ASP A 39 -10.94 10.05 2.13
C ASP A 39 -11.91 10.42 3.25
N GLN A 40 -13.12 10.92 2.95
CA GLN A 40 -14.12 11.29 3.95
C GLN A 40 -14.58 10.09 4.76
N VAL A 41 -14.82 8.96 4.09
CA VAL A 41 -15.19 7.69 4.74
C VAL A 41 -14.13 7.27 5.76
N ILE A 42 -12.86 7.40 5.40
CA ILE A 42 -11.74 7.02 6.28
C ILE A 42 -11.62 7.97 7.46
N VAL A 43 -11.77 9.28 7.24
CA VAL A 43 -11.76 10.29 8.30
C VAL A 43 -12.87 10.04 9.31
N GLU A 44 -14.09 9.75 8.86
CA GLU A 44 -15.22 9.42 9.73
C GLU A 44 -14.99 8.13 10.52
N MET A 45 -14.51 7.07 9.85
CA MET A 45 -14.21 5.79 10.50
C MET A 45 -13.12 5.88 11.57
N THR A 46 -12.22 6.85 11.45
CA THR A 46 -11.05 7.01 12.33
C THR A 46 -11.19 8.16 13.32
N GLY A 47 -12.26 8.96 13.21
CA GLY A 47 -12.52 10.09 14.10
C GLY A 47 -11.60 11.28 13.87
N GLY A 48 -11.15 11.51 12.63
CA GLY A 48 -10.26 12.64 12.28
C GLY A 48 -9.17 12.34 11.27
N GLY A 49 -9.08 11.11 10.76
CA GLY A 49 -8.05 10.68 9.80
C GLY A 49 -7.05 9.69 10.41
N VAL A 50 -6.28 9.04 9.53
CA VAL A 50 -5.28 8.05 9.95
C VAL A 50 -3.96 8.72 10.35
N ASP A 51 -3.24 8.10 11.29
CA ASP A 51 -1.90 8.58 11.66
C ASP A 51 -0.95 8.51 10.46
N ARG A 52 -1.03 7.41 9.70
CA ARG A 52 -0.21 7.18 8.51
C ARG A 52 -1.03 6.63 7.36
N SER A 53 -0.74 7.07 6.15
CA SER A 53 -1.24 6.44 4.93
C SER A 53 -0.07 6.08 4.02
N VAL A 54 -0.23 5.00 3.27
CA VAL A 54 0.75 4.51 2.30
C VAL A 54 0.03 4.22 0.99
N GLU A 55 0.42 4.94 -0.05
CA GLU A 55 -0.17 4.79 -1.39
C GLU A 55 0.70 3.87 -2.25
N CYS A 56 0.16 2.75 -2.72
CA CYS A 56 0.92 1.73 -3.48
C CYS A 56 0.35 1.40 -4.87
N THR A 57 -0.60 2.18 -5.39
CA THR A 57 -1.20 1.97 -6.73
C THR A 57 -0.55 2.79 -7.82
N GLY A 58 -0.08 4.00 -7.52
CA GLY A 58 0.42 4.96 -8.52
C GLY A 58 -0.67 5.86 -9.11
N SER A 59 -1.95 5.66 -8.75
CA SER A 59 -3.03 6.56 -9.18
C SER A 59 -2.96 7.90 -8.44
N ILE A 60 -2.94 9.02 -9.19
CA ILE A 60 -2.94 10.36 -8.58
C ILE A 60 -4.17 10.60 -7.69
N GLN A 61 -5.35 10.10 -8.06
CA GLN A 61 -6.54 10.24 -7.24
C GLN A 61 -6.40 9.50 -5.90
N ALA A 62 -5.75 8.34 -5.91
CA ALA A 62 -5.44 7.60 -4.69
C ALA A 62 -4.36 8.32 -3.87
N MET A 63 -3.37 8.96 -4.51
CA MET A 63 -2.36 9.77 -3.81
C MET A 63 -2.96 10.97 -3.08
N ILE A 64 -3.87 11.70 -3.74
CA ILE A 64 -4.58 12.83 -3.13
C ILE A 64 -5.43 12.32 -1.96
N SER A 65 -6.23 11.28 -2.18
CA SER A 65 -7.05 10.68 -1.11
C SER A 65 -6.20 10.19 0.07
N ALA A 66 -5.07 9.55 -0.19
CA ALA A 66 -4.14 9.09 0.83
C ALA A 66 -3.57 10.26 1.65
N PHE A 67 -3.27 11.39 1.01
CA PHE A 67 -2.81 12.58 1.71
C PHE A 67 -3.92 13.29 2.49
N GLU A 68 -5.13 13.38 1.95
CA GLU A 68 -6.21 14.16 2.58
C GLU A 68 -6.84 13.40 3.77
N CYS A 69 -6.82 12.06 3.75
CA CYS A 69 -7.34 11.23 4.83
C CYS A 69 -6.43 11.08 6.05
N VAL A 70 -5.20 11.63 6.05
CA VAL A 70 -4.35 11.60 7.26
C VAL A 70 -4.82 12.66 8.27
N HIS A 71 -4.56 12.39 9.54
CA HIS A 71 -4.95 13.25 10.65
C HIS A 71 -4.22 14.61 10.59
N ASP A 72 -4.95 15.70 10.83
CA ASP A 72 -4.39 17.04 10.98
C ASP A 72 -3.41 17.09 12.19
N GLY A 73 -2.33 17.86 12.14
CA GLY A 73 -1.35 17.96 13.22
C GLY A 73 -0.18 16.97 13.10
N CYS A 74 -0.46 15.68 12.88
CA CYS A 74 0.56 14.63 12.99
C CYS A 74 0.57 13.59 11.86
N GLY A 75 -0.38 13.69 10.93
CA GLY A 75 -0.57 12.73 9.85
C GLY A 75 0.57 12.73 8.85
N VAL A 76 0.98 11.54 8.41
CA VAL A 76 2.01 11.40 7.37
C VAL A 76 1.53 10.46 6.27
N ALA A 77 1.45 10.97 5.04
CA ALA A 77 1.21 10.19 3.85
C ALA A 77 2.52 9.84 3.14
N VAL A 78 2.68 8.56 2.77
CA VAL A 78 3.85 8.05 2.06
C VAL A 78 3.42 7.54 0.69
N LEU A 79 3.95 8.16 -0.37
CA LEU A 79 3.69 7.78 -1.75
C LEU A 79 4.76 6.80 -2.21
N VAL A 80 4.34 5.58 -2.55
CA VAL A 80 5.19 4.46 -3.01
C VAL A 80 4.89 4.12 -4.47
N GLY A 81 3.61 4.17 -4.85
CA GLY A 81 3.16 3.93 -6.21
C GLY A 81 3.80 4.90 -7.20
N VAL A 82 4.13 4.41 -8.40
CA VAL A 82 4.75 5.21 -9.46
C VAL A 82 3.65 5.75 -10.37
N PRO A 83 3.47 7.09 -10.47
CA PRO A 83 2.44 7.70 -11.32
C PRO A 83 2.89 7.79 -12.78
N ASN A 84 1.97 8.13 -13.69
CA ASN A 84 2.36 8.47 -15.05
C ASN A 84 3.07 9.83 -15.08
N LYS A 85 3.91 10.04 -16.10
CA LYS A 85 4.80 11.22 -16.19
C LYS A 85 4.05 12.55 -16.26
N ASP A 86 2.84 12.56 -16.83
CA ASP A 86 2.08 13.78 -17.09
C ASP A 86 1.07 14.10 -15.98
N ASP A 87 0.92 13.21 -15.00
CA ASP A 87 -0.07 13.39 -13.95
C ASP A 87 0.44 14.38 -12.88
N ALA A 88 -0.46 15.22 -12.36
CA ALA A 88 -0.14 16.25 -11.38
C ALA A 88 -0.82 16.00 -10.04
N PHE A 89 -0.02 15.87 -8.98
CA PHE A 89 -0.50 15.85 -7.60
C PHE A 89 -0.95 17.26 -7.16
N LYS A 90 -2.21 17.40 -6.75
CA LYS A 90 -2.82 18.68 -6.37
C LYS A 90 -3.61 18.52 -5.08
N THR A 91 -3.43 19.45 -4.14
CA THR A 91 -4.17 19.49 -2.87
C THR A 91 -4.22 20.94 -2.37
N HIS A 92 -5.10 21.21 -1.40
CA HIS A 92 -5.21 22.54 -0.82
C HIS A 92 -4.01 22.86 0.09
N PRO A 93 -3.37 24.04 -0.03
CA PRO A 93 -2.22 24.40 0.80
C PRO A 93 -2.51 24.37 2.31
N VAL A 94 -3.77 24.58 2.71
CA VAL A 94 -4.20 24.48 4.11
C VAL A 94 -3.92 23.09 4.71
N ASN A 95 -3.93 22.02 3.89
CA ASN A 95 -3.62 20.68 4.37
C ASN A 95 -2.18 20.59 4.91
N LEU A 96 -1.23 21.30 4.28
CA LEU A 96 0.15 21.39 4.78
C LEU A 96 0.29 22.34 5.97
N LEU A 97 -0.51 23.42 6.00
CA LEU A 97 -0.54 24.34 7.15
C LEU A 97 -1.16 23.72 8.39
N ASN A 98 -2.10 22.78 8.22
CA ASN A 98 -2.64 21.92 9.27
C ASN A 98 -1.65 20.79 9.62
N GLU A 99 -0.36 20.99 9.35
CA GLU A 99 0.75 20.11 9.76
C GLU A 99 0.67 18.66 9.23
N LYS A 100 -0.09 18.40 8.15
CA LYS A 100 0.03 17.13 7.43
C LYS A 100 1.36 17.09 6.69
N THR A 101 1.98 15.92 6.69
CA THR A 101 3.23 15.70 5.96
C THR A 101 3.01 14.72 4.81
N VAL A 102 3.52 15.05 3.62
CA VAL A 102 3.62 14.13 2.49
C VAL A 102 5.08 13.77 2.24
N LYS A 103 5.37 12.49 2.01
CA LYS A 103 6.70 11.98 1.67
C LYS A 103 6.61 11.04 0.48
N GLY A 104 7.60 11.10 -0.41
CA GLY A 104 7.84 10.06 -1.39
C GLY A 104 8.85 9.04 -0.85
N THR A 105 8.80 7.81 -1.36
CA THR A 105 9.86 6.83 -1.12
C THR A 105 10.17 6.05 -2.39
N PHE A 106 11.44 5.73 -2.57
CA PHE A 106 11.90 4.83 -3.62
C PHE A 106 12.52 3.61 -2.96
N PHE A 107 12.11 2.41 -3.41
CA PHE A 107 12.59 1.14 -2.87
C PHE A 107 12.43 1.00 -1.33
N GLY A 108 11.39 1.62 -0.76
CA GLY A 108 11.16 1.61 0.69
C GLY A 108 12.19 2.41 1.48
N ASN A 109 12.96 3.29 0.83
CA ASN A 109 14.08 4.04 1.39
C ASN A 109 15.24 3.16 1.88
N TYR A 110 15.35 1.94 1.35
CA TYR A 110 16.48 1.05 1.59
C TYR A 110 17.66 1.35 0.68
N LYS A 111 18.87 1.24 1.21
CA LYS A 111 20.12 1.20 0.46
C LYS A 111 20.39 -0.26 0.05
N PRO A 112 20.33 -0.62 -1.25
CA PRO A 112 20.30 -2.02 -1.67
C PRO A 112 21.46 -2.88 -1.15
N ARG A 113 22.69 -2.36 -1.16
CA ARG A 113 23.89 -3.13 -0.76
C ARG A 113 24.01 -3.32 0.75
N SER A 114 23.64 -2.32 1.54
CA SER A 114 23.81 -2.36 3.00
C SER A 114 22.59 -2.94 3.71
N ASP A 115 21.38 -2.68 3.21
CA ASP A 115 20.17 -2.91 4.01
C ASP A 115 19.46 -4.22 3.63
N ILE A 116 19.55 -4.65 2.38
CA ILE A 116 18.92 -5.91 1.93
C ILE A 116 19.43 -7.14 2.69
N PRO A 117 20.73 -7.29 2.99
CA PRO A 117 21.19 -8.39 3.85
C PRO A 117 20.47 -8.44 5.19
N ALA A 118 20.23 -7.29 5.84
CA ALA A 118 19.49 -7.22 7.11
C ALA A 118 18.00 -7.59 6.94
N VAL A 119 17.38 -7.26 5.81
CA VAL A 119 16.00 -7.70 5.50
C VAL A 119 15.93 -9.21 5.30
N VAL A 120 16.95 -9.83 4.68
CA VAL A 120 17.05 -11.29 4.54
C VAL A 120 17.22 -11.93 5.92
N GLU A 121 18.06 -11.37 6.80
CA GLU A 121 18.19 -11.86 8.18
C GLU A 121 16.86 -11.85 8.94
N LYS A 122 16.06 -10.78 8.78
CA LYS A 122 14.70 -10.72 9.36
C LYS A 122 13.79 -11.84 8.87
N TYR A 123 13.87 -12.19 7.58
CA TYR A 123 13.14 -13.34 7.03
C TYR A 123 13.64 -14.66 7.63
N MET A 124 14.95 -14.87 7.70
CA MET A 124 15.54 -16.08 8.29
C MET A 124 15.19 -16.23 9.78
N ASN A 125 15.08 -15.11 10.50
CA ASN A 125 14.66 -15.05 11.90
C ASN A 125 13.14 -15.15 12.09
N LYS A 126 12.37 -15.33 11.01
CA LYS A 126 10.90 -15.39 11.02
C LYS A 126 10.20 -14.12 11.53
N GLU A 127 10.90 -12.98 11.51
CA GLU A 127 10.29 -11.66 11.77
C GLU A 127 9.47 -11.17 10.56
N LEU A 128 9.79 -11.67 9.36
CA LEU A 128 9.14 -11.32 8.11
C LEU A 128 8.56 -12.56 7.43
N GLU A 129 7.27 -12.52 7.10
CA GLU A 129 6.57 -13.63 6.43
C GLU A 129 6.54 -13.43 4.91
N LEU A 130 7.60 -13.86 4.21
CA LEU A 130 7.66 -13.73 2.74
C LEU A 130 6.89 -14.82 1.98
N ASP A 131 6.79 -16.02 2.54
CA ASP A 131 6.24 -17.19 1.85
C ASP A 131 4.77 -16.97 1.42
N LYS A 132 4.01 -16.18 2.20
CA LYS A 132 2.61 -15.84 1.92
C LYS A 132 2.43 -14.99 0.65
N PHE A 133 3.48 -14.30 0.20
CA PHE A 133 3.43 -13.50 -1.03
C PHE A 133 3.65 -14.35 -2.28
N ILE A 134 4.23 -15.54 -2.16
CA ILE A 134 4.46 -16.44 -3.29
C ILE A 134 3.19 -17.25 -3.51
N THR A 135 2.42 -16.89 -4.54
CA THR A 135 1.17 -17.57 -4.87
C THR A 135 1.36 -18.61 -5.96
N HIS A 136 2.35 -18.41 -6.83
CA HIS A 136 2.62 -19.29 -7.97
C HIS A 136 4.12 -19.59 -8.08
N THR A 137 4.46 -20.77 -8.59
CA THR A 137 5.82 -21.15 -8.96
C THR A 137 5.76 -21.89 -10.28
N VAL A 138 6.55 -21.45 -11.26
CA VAL A 138 6.57 -22.04 -12.61
C VAL A 138 8.02 -22.32 -13.04
N PRO A 139 8.25 -23.31 -13.90
CA PRO A 139 9.55 -23.49 -14.55
C PRO A 139 9.81 -22.37 -15.56
N PHE A 140 11.08 -22.10 -15.88
CA PHE A 140 11.45 -21.08 -16.87
C PHE A 140 10.87 -21.35 -18.27
N SER A 141 10.67 -22.63 -18.63
CA SER A 141 9.99 -23.05 -19.85
C SER A 141 8.55 -22.50 -19.97
N GLU A 142 7.90 -22.21 -18.84
CA GLU A 142 6.53 -21.69 -18.77
C GLU A 142 6.50 -20.19 -18.40
N ILE A 143 7.55 -19.43 -18.72
CA ILE A 143 7.62 -17.99 -18.40
C ILE A 143 6.40 -17.19 -18.89
N ASN A 144 5.84 -17.52 -20.07
CA ASN A 144 4.64 -16.87 -20.59
C ASN A 144 3.42 -17.08 -19.69
N LYS A 145 3.32 -18.25 -19.02
CA LYS A 145 2.24 -18.51 -18.08
C LYS A 145 2.29 -17.57 -16.88
N ALA A 146 3.49 -17.20 -16.42
CA ALA A 146 3.64 -16.20 -15.35
C ALA A 146 3.09 -14.82 -15.76
N PHE A 147 3.30 -14.41 -17.03
CA PHE A 147 2.73 -13.16 -17.55
C PHE A 147 1.20 -13.21 -17.67
N GLU A 148 0.64 -14.34 -18.11
CA GLU A 148 -0.82 -14.53 -18.14
C GLU A 148 -1.44 -14.38 -16.75
N LEU A 149 -0.86 -15.04 -15.73
CA LEU A 149 -1.32 -14.95 -14.34
C LEU A 149 -1.26 -13.50 -13.81
N MET A 150 -0.18 -12.78 -14.13
CA MET A 150 -0.02 -11.38 -13.75
C MET A 150 -1.09 -10.48 -14.37
N LEU A 151 -1.36 -10.64 -15.68
CA LEU A 151 -2.37 -9.85 -16.40
C LEU A 151 -3.79 -10.18 -15.96
N ALA A 152 -4.06 -11.44 -15.61
CA ALA A 152 -5.33 -11.86 -15.04
C ALA A 152 -5.55 -11.36 -13.60
N GLY A 153 -4.52 -10.83 -12.95
CA GLY A 153 -4.57 -10.46 -11.52
C GLY A 153 -4.65 -11.68 -10.60
N GLU A 154 -4.24 -12.86 -11.10
CA GLU A 154 -4.28 -14.12 -10.38
C GLU A 154 -2.99 -14.31 -9.58
N GLY A 155 -3.08 -14.04 -8.28
CA GLY A 155 -1.97 -14.17 -7.33
C GLY A 155 -1.21 -12.88 -7.06
N LEU A 156 -0.18 -12.96 -6.21
CA LEU A 156 0.61 -11.81 -5.75
C LEU A 156 1.99 -11.79 -6.38
N ARG A 157 2.72 -12.90 -6.27
CA ARG A 157 4.04 -13.10 -6.89
C ARG A 157 4.13 -14.50 -7.48
N CYS A 158 4.75 -14.57 -8.66
CA CYS A 158 5.11 -15.82 -9.33
C CYS A 158 6.64 -15.96 -9.29
N VAL A 159 7.14 -17.06 -8.73
CA VAL A 159 8.57 -17.38 -8.73
C VAL A 159 8.89 -18.27 -9.93
N ILE A 160 9.88 -17.87 -10.72
CA ILE A 160 10.34 -18.65 -11.88
C ILE A 160 11.60 -19.42 -11.49
N ARG A 161 11.58 -20.74 -11.68
CA ARG A 161 12.73 -21.62 -11.42
C ARG A 161 13.54 -21.84 -12.69
N MET A 162 14.86 -21.70 -12.57
CA MET A 162 15.79 -21.79 -13.71
C MET A 162 16.29 -23.22 -13.97
N ASP A 163 16.16 -24.10 -12.97
CA ASP A 163 16.82 -25.41 -12.86
C ASP A 163 15.91 -26.62 -13.13
N THR A 164 14.76 -26.37 -13.74
CA THR A 164 13.78 -27.39 -14.17
C THR A 164 13.65 -27.43 -15.67
#